data_AF-A0AAU1GH97-F1
#
_entry.id   AF-A0AAU1GH97-F1
#
_cell.length_a   1.000
_cell.length_b   1.000
_cell.length_c   1.000
_cell.angle_alpha   90.00
_cell.angle_beta   90.00
_cell.angle_gamma   90.00
#
_symmetry.space_group_name_H-M   'P 1'
#
loop_
_entity.id
_entity.type
_entity.pdbx_description
1 polymer ?
#
loop_
_entity_poly.entity_id
_entity_poly.type
_entity_poly.pdbx_seq_one_letter_code
_entity_poly.pdbx_strand_id
1 'polypeptide(L)'
;MALRPYALLPRQYDERKVLASTIDPWGRALWLICPDVRSPYRWGGRDVPSPANLPFNALVVISDRGEVRERTLHGVAVDPKAFDALPGGGFVLSGNGAPNAPSGQIFGPDCRSRRRLPLGTRLTHLVADRRAGFWTGYADEGIYSGDNVSAGGLVHWDNRGNHASSLRPPEPYHHVAGINTINVSDSTVHATYWPGAPLVETGPNGILRIRTLPVSDPFGLATRGDRLLLLGGNERGIDTTKQVNTVHHIQLTGDRAAVVGRDDLVFPNGDPVRHYARPVCRGPHIFLRTLRTLRQWWVLTAP
;
A
#
# COMPACT_ATOMS: atom_id res chain seq x y z
N MET A 1 15.48 -10.03 -12.40
CA MET A 1 15.76 -9.57 -11.02
C MET A 1 15.10 -10.46 -9.96
N ALA A 2 15.88 -11.01 -9.02
CA ALA A 2 15.38 -11.95 -8.01
C ALA A 2 14.87 -11.25 -6.74
N LEU A 3 13.75 -11.75 -6.21
CA LEU A 3 13.24 -11.39 -4.89
C LEU A 3 14.13 -11.95 -3.79
N ARG A 4 14.18 -11.24 -2.65
CA ARG A 4 14.83 -11.72 -1.42
C ARG A 4 13.78 -11.96 -0.34
N PRO A 5 13.89 -13.04 0.47
CA PRO A 5 13.07 -13.18 1.66
C PRO A 5 13.26 -11.95 2.56
N TYR A 6 12.18 -11.37 3.05
CA TYR A 6 12.24 -10.21 3.92
C TYR A 6 11.82 -10.55 5.35
N ALA A 7 10.61 -11.09 5.49
CA ALA A 7 10.06 -11.46 6.79
C ALA A 7 9.08 -12.62 6.66
N LEU A 8 9.04 -13.46 7.69
CA LEU A 8 8.09 -14.55 7.81
C LEU A 8 7.46 -14.47 9.21
N LEU A 9 6.13 -14.54 9.28
CA LEU A 9 5.41 -14.61 10.54
C LEU A 9 5.91 -15.84 11.33
N PRO A 10 6.30 -15.70 12.62
CA PRO A 10 6.85 -16.81 13.39
C PRO A 10 5.93 -18.03 13.46
N ARG A 11 6.54 -19.22 13.53
CA ARG A 11 5.83 -20.51 13.49
C ARG A 11 4.80 -20.68 14.62
N GLN A 12 5.00 -20.04 15.77
CA GLN A 12 4.04 -20.07 16.88
C GLN A 12 2.65 -19.52 16.51
N TYR A 13 2.52 -18.83 15.36
CA TYR A 13 1.25 -18.33 14.84
C TYR A 13 0.73 -19.12 13.65
N ASP A 14 1.26 -20.30 13.32
CA ASP A 14 0.92 -21.05 12.09
C ASP A 14 -0.58 -21.38 11.98
N GLU A 15 -1.23 -21.64 13.12
CA GLU A 15 -2.67 -21.91 13.19
C GLU A 15 -3.52 -20.63 13.21
N ARG A 16 -2.90 -19.47 13.43
CA ARG A 16 -3.60 -18.18 13.53
C ARG A 16 -3.91 -17.60 12.16
N LYS A 17 -5.08 -16.96 12.04
CA LYS A 17 -5.56 -16.38 10.79
C LYS A 17 -5.21 -14.89 10.74
N VAL A 18 -4.41 -14.54 9.74
CA VAL A 18 -3.98 -13.16 9.47
C VAL A 18 -5.06 -12.45 8.65
N LEU A 19 -5.61 -11.35 9.20
CA LEU A 19 -6.57 -10.48 8.53
C LEU A 19 -5.88 -9.55 7.53
N ALA A 20 -4.79 -8.91 7.96
CA ALA A 20 -4.01 -8.01 7.13
C ALA A 20 -2.52 -8.10 7.51
N SER A 21 -1.64 -7.70 6.58
CA SER A 21 -0.20 -7.59 6.80
C SER A 21 0.33 -6.35 6.09
N THR A 22 1.42 -5.76 6.59
CA THR A 22 2.11 -4.64 5.94
C THR A 22 3.60 -4.62 6.26
N ILE A 23 4.36 -3.78 5.55
CA ILE A 23 5.67 -3.29 5.97
C ILE A 23 5.53 -1.80 6.29
N ASP A 24 5.83 -1.44 7.53
CA ASP A 24 5.59 -0.10 8.04
C ASP A 24 6.70 0.90 7.63
N PRO A 25 6.57 2.21 7.96
CA PRO A 25 7.55 3.23 7.57
C PRO A 25 8.94 3.05 8.19
N TRP A 26 9.11 2.16 9.18
CA TRP A 26 10.40 1.84 9.81
C TRP A 26 11.00 0.55 9.23
N GLY A 27 10.34 -0.10 8.27
CA GLY A 27 10.75 -1.37 7.68
C GLY A 27 10.35 -2.58 8.51
N ARG A 28 9.49 -2.44 9.52
CA ARG A 28 9.05 -3.58 10.33
C ARG A 28 7.95 -4.33 9.60
N ALA A 29 7.96 -5.65 9.71
CA ALA A 29 6.88 -6.49 9.19
C ALA A 29 5.79 -6.63 10.25
N LEU A 30 4.55 -6.32 9.88
CA LEU A 30 3.41 -6.34 10.79
C LEU A 30 2.35 -7.32 10.28
N TRP A 31 1.75 -8.07 11.20
CA TRP A 31 0.60 -8.94 10.94
C TRP A 31 -0.50 -8.66 11.95
N LEU A 32 -1.71 -8.42 11.45
CA LEU A 32 -2.92 -8.25 12.24
C LEU A 32 -3.68 -9.58 12.28
N ILE A 33 -3.81 -10.15 13.47
CA ILE A 33 -4.41 -11.46 13.73
C ILE A 33 -5.68 -11.27 14.53
N CYS A 34 -6.73 -11.98 14.11
CA CYS A 34 -7.97 -12.08 14.86
C CYS A 34 -8.06 -13.49 15.48
N PRO A 35 -8.40 -13.61 16.78
CA PRO A 35 -8.61 -14.91 17.41
C PRO A 35 -9.75 -15.70 16.75
N ASP A 36 -10.86 -15.02 16.44
CA ASP A 36 -12.11 -15.63 15.97
C ASP A 36 -12.48 -15.13 14.57
N VAL A 37 -12.21 -15.96 13.57
CA VAL A 37 -12.50 -15.63 12.17
C VAL A 37 -13.55 -16.54 11.55
N ARG A 38 -14.27 -15.98 10.59
CA ARG A 38 -15.04 -16.69 9.58
C ARG A 38 -14.40 -16.51 8.20
N SER A 39 -14.76 -17.39 7.27
CA SER A 39 -14.29 -17.35 5.89
C SER A 39 -15.50 -17.21 4.95
N PRO A 40 -16.06 -16.00 4.78
CA PRO A 40 -17.31 -15.80 4.05
C PRO A 40 -17.22 -16.14 2.56
N TYR A 41 -16.02 -16.09 1.97
CA TYR A 41 -15.80 -16.44 0.56
C TYR A 41 -14.33 -16.77 0.28
N ARG A 42 -14.09 -17.30 -0.93
CA ARG A 42 -12.75 -17.55 -1.49
C ARG A 42 -12.40 -16.53 -2.56
N TRP A 43 -11.16 -16.03 -2.53
CA TRP A 43 -10.61 -15.14 -3.56
C TRP A 43 -9.14 -15.45 -3.81
N GLY A 44 -8.75 -15.51 -5.08
CA GLY A 44 -7.36 -15.84 -5.46
C GLY A 44 -6.88 -17.21 -4.96
N GLY A 45 -7.80 -18.18 -4.82
CA GLY A 45 -7.51 -19.53 -4.33
C GLY A 45 -7.31 -19.64 -2.81
N ARG A 46 -7.68 -18.61 -2.03
CA ARG A 46 -7.58 -18.60 -0.57
C ARG A 46 -8.91 -18.20 0.09
N ASP A 47 -9.20 -18.78 1.26
CA ASP A 47 -10.24 -18.30 2.16
C ASP A 47 -9.89 -16.90 2.68
N VAL A 48 -10.77 -15.93 2.46
CA VAL A 48 -10.57 -14.56 2.94
C VAL A 48 -11.06 -14.49 4.38
N PRO A 49 -10.17 -14.37 5.38
CA PRO A 49 -10.60 -14.32 6.77
C PRO A 49 -11.25 -12.95 7.06
N SER A 50 -12.33 -12.99 7.82
CA SER A 50 -13.06 -11.83 8.32
C SER A 50 -13.38 -12.07 9.80
N PRO A 51 -13.36 -11.06 10.67
CA PRO A 51 -13.74 -11.25 12.06
C PRO A 51 -15.18 -11.78 12.17
N ALA A 52 -15.41 -12.73 13.08
CA ALA A 52 -16.74 -13.29 13.30
C ALA A 52 -17.73 -12.23 13.81
N ASN A 53 -17.26 -11.35 14.71
CA ASN A 53 -18.03 -10.28 15.34
C ASN A 53 -17.24 -8.97 15.37
N LEU A 54 -17.97 -7.84 15.40
CA LEU A 54 -17.43 -6.51 15.66
C LEU A 54 -18.14 -5.92 16.89
N PRO A 55 -17.44 -5.21 17.79
CA PRO A 55 -16.00 -5.04 17.82
C PRO A 55 -15.26 -6.29 18.33
N PHE A 56 -13.96 -6.39 18.09
CA PHE A 56 -13.10 -7.46 18.60
C PHE A 56 -11.73 -6.93 19.04
N ASN A 57 -10.95 -7.76 19.76
CA ASN A 57 -9.55 -7.47 20.07
C ASN A 57 -8.65 -8.16 19.04
N ALA A 58 -7.69 -7.42 18.47
CA ALA A 58 -6.77 -7.95 17.47
C ALA A 58 -5.34 -8.02 18.02
N LEU A 59 -4.61 -9.08 17.71
CA LEU A 59 -3.19 -9.18 18.00
C LEU A 59 -2.38 -8.61 16.83
N VAL A 60 -1.49 -7.67 17.09
CA VAL A 60 -0.48 -7.18 16.15
C VAL A 60 0.85 -7.83 16.51
N VAL A 61 1.34 -8.65 15.60
CA VAL A 61 2.70 -9.22 15.67
C VAL A 61 3.60 -8.32 14.84
N ILE A 62 4.67 -7.81 15.46
CA ILE A 62 5.65 -6.92 14.86
C ILE A 62 6.97 -7.66 14.82
N SER A 63 7.55 -7.83 13.63
CA SER A 63 8.92 -8.32 13.47
C SER A 63 9.83 -7.22 12.97
N ASP A 64 10.93 -7.00 13.68
CA ASP A 64 11.97 -6.03 13.35
C ASP A 64 13.33 -6.72 13.45
N ARG A 65 13.96 -6.99 12.30
CA ARG A 65 15.30 -7.61 12.23
C ARG A 65 15.47 -8.86 13.10
N GLY A 66 14.43 -9.68 13.19
CA GLY A 66 14.41 -10.91 13.98
C GLY A 66 13.87 -10.78 15.40
N GLU A 67 13.78 -9.57 15.97
CA GLU A 67 13.01 -9.35 17.19
C GLU A 67 11.52 -9.42 16.88
N VAL A 68 10.76 -10.07 17.77
CA VAL A 68 9.31 -10.21 17.67
C VAL A 68 8.67 -9.56 18.88
N ARG A 69 7.67 -8.70 18.64
CA ARG A 69 6.88 -8.03 19.68
C ARG A 69 5.41 -8.18 19.39
N GLU A 70 4.63 -8.27 20.45
CA GLU A 70 3.18 -8.42 20.41
C GLU A 70 2.49 -7.20 21.01
N ARG A 71 1.38 -6.76 20.39
CA ARG A 71 0.51 -5.71 20.92
C ARG A 71 -0.95 -6.05 20.65
N THR A 72 -1.84 -5.82 21.60
CA THR A 72 -3.27 -6.09 21.42
C THR A 72 -4.02 -4.79 21.16
N LEU A 73 -4.61 -4.64 19.97
CA LEU A 73 -5.56 -3.56 19.68
C LEU A 73 -6.91 -3.89 20.30
N HIS A 74 -7.43 -2.97 21.10
CA HIS A 74 -8.69 -3.14 21.81
C HIS A 74 -9.85 -2.43 21.09
N GLY A 75 -10.92 -3.17 20.82
CA GLY A 75 -12.15 -2.62 20.25
C GLY A 75 -12.06 -2.26 18.76
N VAL A 76 -11.45 -3.14 17.95
CA VAL A 76 -11.44 -3.03 16.49
C VAL A 76 -12.87 -3.17 15.97
N ALA A 77 -13.41 -2.09 15.40
CA ALA A 77 -14.80 -1.94 15.00
C ALA A 77 -14.99 -1.90 13.46
N VAL A 78 -13.98 -2.35 12.71
CA VAL A 78 -13.99 -2.46 11.24
C VAL A 78 -13.49 -3.85 10.84
N ASP A 79 -13.92 -4.38 9.69
CA ASP A 79 -13.32 -5.57 9.05
C ASP A 79 -12.06 -5.14 8.29
N PRO A 80 -10.83 -5.36 8.83
CA PRO A 80 -9.61 -4.76 8.32
C PRO A 80 -9.23 -5.31 6.93
N LYS A 81 -8.99 -4.42 5.98
CA LYS A 81 -8.43 -4.71 4.64
C LYS A 81 -6.99 -4.27 4.50
N ALA A 82 -6.63 -3.15 5.13
CA ALA A 82 -5.25 -2.68 5.26
C ALA A 82 -5.05 -2.06 6.63
N PHE A 83 -3.80 -2.00 7.07
CA PHE A 83 -3.42 -1.29 8.28
C PHE A 83 -1.95 -0.90 8.21
N ASP A 84 -1.56 0.06 9.04
CA ASP A 84 -0.19 0.53 9.11
C ASP A 84 0.14 1.18 10.47
N ALA A 85 1.43 1.28 10.77
CA ALA A 85 1.92 1.93 11.99
C ALA A 85 2.05 3.44 11.78
N LEU A 86 1.52 4.21 12.73
CA LEU A 86 1.60 5.67 12.74
C LEU A 86 2.79 6.16 13.57
N PRO A 87 3.29 7.38 13.27
CA PRO A 87 4.24 8.07 14.15
C PRO A 87 3.71 8.12 15.60
N GLY A 88 4.63 8.00 16.56
CA GLY A 88 4.28 7.95 17.99
C GLY A 88 3.82 6.58 18.48
N GLY A 89 3.81 5.54 17.64
CA GLY A 89 3.53 4.16 18.05
C GLY A 89 2.05 3.77 18.02
N GLY A 90 1.21 4.55 17.35
CA GLY A 90 -0.17 4.19 17.05
C GLY A 90 -0.32 3.31 15.80
N PHE A 91 -1.57 3.07 15.40
CA PHE A 91 -1.90 2.36 14.16
C PHE A 91 -3.12 2.99 13.49
N VAL A 92 -3.22 2.82 12.18
CA VAL A 92 -4.43 3.10 11.41
C VAL A 92 -4.88 1.84 10.69
N LEU A 93 -6.17 1.55 10.75
CA LEU A 93 -6.81 0.44 10.05
C LEU A 93 -7.83 1.01 9.07
N SER A 94 -7.93 0.40 7.90
CA SER A 94 -9.06 0.57 6.99
C SER A 94 -9.83 -0.74 6.85
N GLY A 95 -11.14 -0.63 6.69
CA GLY A 95 -12.03 -1.69 6.29
C GLY A 95 -12.94 -1.25 5.16
N ASN A 96 -13.93 -2.08 4.83
CA ASN A 96 -14.96 -1.71 3.87
C ASN A 96 -16.04 -0.87 4.56
N GLY A 97 -16.62 0.08 3.83
CA GLY A 97 -17.77 0.85 4.26
C GLY A 97 -18.56 1.37 3.07
N ALA A 98 -19.83 1.70 3.30
CA ALA A 98 -20.61 2.51 2.38
C ALA A 98 -20.01 3.94 2.28
N PRO A 99 -20.37 4.73 1.26
CA PRO A 99 -20.00 6.14 1.19
C PRO A 99 -20.23 6.87 2.51
N ASN A 100 -19.24 7.66 2.94
CA ASN A 100 -19.21 8.42 4.19
C ASN A 100 -19.31 7.59 5.50
N ALA A 101 -19.40 6.26 5.43
CA ALA A 101 -19.42 5.42 6.62
C ALA A 101 -18.02 5.38 7.28
N PRO A 102 -17.93 5.23 8.61
CA PRO A 102 -16.67 5.09 9.32
C PRO A 102 -15.96 3.77 8.99
N SER A 103 -15.26 3.76 7.85
CA SER A 103 -14.46 2.66 7.31
C SER A 103 -13.03 2.63 7.84
N GLY A 104 -12.60 3.63 8.60
CA GLY A 104 -11.28 3.69 9.24
C GLY A 104 -11.33 3.76 10.75
N GLN A 105 -10.22 3.35 11.38
CA GLN A 105 -10.03 3.45 12.82
C GLN A 105 -8.56 3.73 13.18
N ILE A 106 -8.33 4.70 14.06
CA ILE A 106 -7.01 5.07 14.57
C ILE A 106 -6.86 4.59 16.00
N PHE A 107 -5.71 4.00 16.30
CA PHE A 107 -5.32 3.49 17.60
C PHE A 107 -4.13 4.29 18.14
N GLY A 108 -4.18 4.61 19.42
CA GLY A 108 -3.09 5.27 20.12
C GLY A 108 -1.94 4.32 20.51
N PRO A 109 -0.88 4.84 21.13
CA PRO A 109 0.24 4.04 21.65
C PRO A 109 -0.18 3.06 22.75
N ASP A 110 -1.28 3.34 23.42
CA ASP A 110 -1.96 2.47 24.40
C ASP A 110 -2.82 1.38 23.75
N CYS A 111 -2.76 1.24 22.42
CA CYS A 111 -3.52 0.26 21.63
C CYS A 111 -5.04 0.35 21.78
N ARG A 112 -5.56 1.50 22.22
CA ARG A 112 -7.00 1.78 22.29
C ARG A 112 -7.43 2.63 21.11
N SER A 113 -8.66 2.39 20.65
CA SER A 113 -9.31 3.20 19.63
C SER A 113 -9.39 4.65 20.08
N ARG A 114 -8.85 5.56 19.27
CA ARG A 114 -8.91 7.01 19.47
C ARG A 114 -9.98 7.65 18.62
N ARG A 115 -10.17 7.16 17.40
CA ARG A 115 -11.10 7.75 16.44
C ARG A 115 -11.55 6.71 15.43
N ARG A 116 -12.83 6.76 15.06
CA ARG A 116 -13.36 6.18 13.82
C ARG A 116 -13.62 7.31 12.82
N LEU A 117 -13.35 7.07 11.55
CA LEU A 117 -13.42 8.10 10.52
C LEU A 117 -13.81 7.48 9.17
N PRO A 118 -14.46 8.24 8.28
CA PRO A 118 -14.63 7.83 6.90
C PRO A 118 -13.28 7.91 6.18
N LEU A 119 -12.80 6.78 5.66
CA LEU A 119 -11.63 6.72 4.77
C LEU A 119 -12.05 6.63 3.30
N GLY A 120 -13.31 6.94 2.98
CA GLY A 120 -13.87 6.84 1.63
C GLY A 120 -14.17 5.40 1.20
N THR A 121 -14.52 5.25 -0.08
CA THR A 121 -14.87 3.96 -0.68
C THR A 121 -13.79 3.48 -1.66
N ARG A 122 -13.74 2.16 -1.91
CA ARG A 122 -12.79 1.54 -2.87
C ARG A 122 -11.34 1.96 -2.63
N LEU A 123 -10.97 2.05 -1.35
CA LEU A 123 -9.59 2.28 -0.93
C LEU A 123 -8.70 1.14 -1.44
N THR A 124 -7.67 1.50 -2.17
CA THR A 124 -6.69 0.56 -2.73
C THR A 124 -5.34 0.64 -2.03
N HIS A 125 -5.01 1.80 -1.47
CA HIS A 125 -3.76 2.04 -0.73
C HIS A 125 -4.05 2.71 0.60
N LEU A 126 -3.34 2.26 1.64
CA LEU A 126 -3.22 2.93 2.93
C LEU A 126 -1.77 2.79 3.34
N VAL A 127 -1.06 3.91 3.41
CA VAL A 127 0.40 3.94 3.59
C VAL A 127 0.74 5.08 4.52
N ALA A 128 1.20 4.75 5.73
CA ALA A 128 1.66 5.73 6.72
C ALA A 128 2.97 6.38 6.29
N ASP A 129 3.23 7.58 6.77
CA ASP A 129 4.54 8.21 6.71
C ASP A 129 5.20 8.12 8.10
N ARG A 130 6.53 8.02 8.12
CA ARG A 130 7.33 8.04 9.34
C ARG A 130 7.21 9.38 10.09
N ARG A 131 6.89 10.47 9.39
CA ARG A 131 6.88 11.83 9.95
C ARG A 131 5.53 12.55 9.83
N ALA A 132 4.82 12.41 8.71
CA ALA A 132 3.66 13.23 8.39
C ALA A 132 2.41 12.41 8.08
N GLY A 133 1.85 11.71 9.06
CA GLY A 133 0.50 11.15 8.92
C GLY A 133 0.44 9.87 8.10
N PHE A 134 -0.59 9.76 7.27
CA PHE A 134 -0.76 8.66 6.33
C PHE A 134 -1.46 9.13 5.06
N TRP A 135 -1.35 8.31 4.02
CA TRP A 135 -1.91 8.57 2.71
C TRP A 135 -2.86 7.44 2.31
N THR A 136 -3.95 7.81 1.64
CA THR A 136 -4.88 6.86 1.04
C THR A 136 -5.01 7.09 -0.46
N GLY A 137 -5.07 6.01 -1.22
CA GLY A 137 -5.29 6.03 -2.66
C GLY A 137 -6.53 5.23 -3.04
N TYR A 138 -7.27 5.70 -4.03
CA TYR A 138 -8.59 5.17 -4.40
C TYR A 138 -8.61 4.63 -5.83
N ALA A 139 -9.46 3.63 -6.06
CA ALA A 139 -9.81 3.20 -7.42
C ALA A 139 -10.82 4.16 -8.06
N ASP A 140 -11.02 4.03 -9.37
CA ASP A 140 -11.99 4.80 -10.15
C ASP A 140 -13.40 4.66 -9.60
N GLU A 141 -13.82 3.46 -9.22
CA GLU A 141 -15.19 3.27 -8.70
C GLU A 141 -15.40 4.00 -7.37
N GLY A 142 -14.33 4.33 -6.64
CA GLY A 142 -14.40 5.18 -5.44
C GLY A 142 -14.40 6.66 -5.77
N ILE A 143 -13.57 7.08 -6.73
CA ILE A 143 -13.49 8.48 -7.18
C ILE A 143 -14.84 8.93 -7.76
N TYR A 144 -15.51 8.06 -8.51
CA TYR A 144 -16.80 8.33 -9.14
C TYR A 144 -18.02 7.92 -8.30
N SER A 145 -17.84 7.50 -7.05
CA SER A 145 -18.96 7.02 -6.21
C SER A 145 -19.84 8.12 -5.60
N GLY A 146 -19.45 9.40 -5.75
CA GLY A 146 -20.04 10.51 -5.01
C GLY A 146 -19.61 10.62 -3.53
N ASP A 147 -18.58 9.86 -3.12
CA ASP A 147 -17.96 9.99 -1.79
C ASP A 147 -16.89 11.08 -1.81
N ASN A 148 -17.03 12.07 -0.91
CA ASN A 148 -16.18 13.25 -0.90
C ASN A 148 -14.71 12.96 -0.59
N VAL A 149 -14.44 11.87 0.14
CA VAL A 149 -13.08 11.49 0.50
C VAL A 149 -12.41 10.83 -0.71
N SER A 150 -13.04 9.80 -1.29
CA SER A 150 -12.44 9.08 -2.41
C SER A 150 -12.40 9.90 -3.70
N ALA A 151 -13.28 10.89 -3.88
CA ALA A 151 -13.20 11.86 -4.99
C ALA A 151 -11.85 12.62 -5.04
N GLY A 152 -11.09 12.67 -3.95
CA GLY A 152 -9.75 13.25 -3.92
C GLY A 152 -8.66 12.42 -4.62
N GLY A 153 -8.93 11.15 -4.96
CA GLY A 153 -7.99 10.23 -5.61
C GLY A 153 -6.83 9.78 -4.74
N LEU A 154 -5.94 10.71 -4.38
CA LEU A 154 -4.88 10.54 -3.39
C LEU A 154 -5.08 11.56 -2.28
N VAL A 155 -5.20 11.09 -1.03
CA VAL A 155 -5.57 11.92 0.11
C VAL A 155 -4.53 11.81 1.21
N HIS A 156 -4.15 12.96 1.77
CA HIS A 156 -3.27 13.08 2.93
C HIS A 156 -4.09 13.26 4.20
N TRP A 157 -3.70 12.53 5.24
CA TRP A 157 -4.29 12.58 6.56
C TRP A 157 -3.20 12.86 7.60
N ASP A 158 -3.53 13.63 8.62
CA ASP A 158 -2.65 13.75 9.78
C ASP A 158 -2.70 12.50 10.69
N ASN A 159 -1.84 12.45 11.71
CA ASN A 159 -1.79 11.33 12.67
C ASN A 159 -3.08 11.16 13.50
N ARG A 160 -3.97 12.15 13.49
CA ARG A 160 -5.27 12.15 14.19
C ARG A 160 -6.43 11.80 13.25
N GLY A 161 -6.16 11.55 11.97
CA GLY A 161 -7.15 11.24 10.96
C GLY A 161 -7.96 12.45 10.50
N ASN A 162 -7.42 13.65 10.60
CA ASN A 162 -7.99 14.81 9.92
C ASN A 162 -7.56 14.78 8.46
N HIS A 163 -8.50 15.11 7.57
CA HIS A 163 -8.21 15.36 6.17
C HIS A 163 -7.31 16.59 6.07
N ALA A 164 -6.07 16.40 5.60
CA ALA A 164 -5.09 17.47 5.50
C ALA A 164 -5.09 18.09 4.09
N SER A 165 -5.08 17.23 3.06
CA SER A 165 -5.16 17.67 1.66
C SER A 165 -5.58 16.52 0.73
N SER A 166 -5.96 16.86 -0.50
CA SER A 166 -6.15 15.91 -1.60
C SER A 166 -5.28 16.33 -2.77
N LEU A 167 -4.86 15.36 -3.58
CA LEU A 167 -4.13 15.63 -4.80
C LEU A 167 -5.00 16.44 -5.78
N ARG A 168 -4.48 17.59 -6.21
CA ARG A 168 -5.11 18.46 -7.21
C ARG A 168 -4.05 18.89 -8.23
N PRO A 169 -3.75 18.03 -9.21
CA PRO A 169 -2.76 18.34 -10.22
C PRO A 169 -3.28 19.46 -11.16
N PRO A 170 -2.40 20.33 -11.68
CA PRO A 170 -2.77 21.32 -12.69
C PRO A 170 -2.98 20.65 -14.06
N GLU A 171 -3.51 21.40 -15.02
CA GLU A 171 -3.47 20.99 -16.44
C GLU A 171 -2.02 20.77 -16.91
N PRO A 172 -1.79 19.80 -17.82
CA PRO A 172 -2.77 18.88 -18.43
C PRO A 172 -3.07 17.63 -17.58
N TYR A 173 -2.56 17.55 -16.35
CA TYR A 173 -2.59 16.36 -15.50
C TYR A 173 -3.77 16.29 -14.51
N HIS A 174 -4.71 17.24 -14.58
CA HIS A 174 -5.74 17.49 -13.58
C HIS A 174 -6.74 16.35 -13.38
N HIS A 175 -6.91 15.50 -14.39
CA HIS A 175 -7.84 14.38 -14.29
C HIS A 175 -7.18 13.22 -13.54
N VAL A 176 -7.61 13.01 -12.29
CA VAL A 176 -7.20 11.88 -11.45
C VAL A 176 -8.41 10.96 -11.30
N ALA A 177 -8.31 9.78 -11.87
CA ALA A 177 -9.40 8.82 -11.91
C ALA A 177 -9.02 7.46 -11.33
N GLY A 178 -7.81 7.26 -10.81
CA GLY A 178 -7.48 6.11 -9.97
C GLY A 178 -6.01 6.07 -9.61
N ILE A 179 -5.66 5.69 -8.38
CA ILE A 179 -4.27 5.58 -7.95
C ILE A 179 -3.75 4.16 -8.25
N ASN A 180 -2.80 4.07 -9.18
CA ASN A 180 -2.19 2.80 -9.56
C ASN A 180 -1.22 2.32 -8.47
N THR A 181 -0.30 3.17 -8.03
CA THR A 181 0.65 2.81 -6.96
C THR A 181 1.14 4.03 -6.20
N ILE A 182 1.59 3.81 -4.96
CA ILE A 182 2.09 4.83 -4.04
C ILE A 182 3.34 4.30 -3.34
N ASN A 183 4.33 5.17 -3.17
CA ASN A 183 5.51 4.98 -2.35
C ASN A 183 5.69 6.21 -1.47
N VAL A 184 5.90 5.98 -0.17
CA VAL A 184 6.12 7.03 0.81
C VAL A 184 7.51 6.84 1.44
N SER A 185 8.33 7.90 1.40
CA SER A 185 9.65 7.95 2.01
C SER A 185 9.96 9.36 2.49
N ASP A 186 10.28 9.51 3.78
CA ASP A 186 10.68 10.79 4.40
C ASP A 186 9.76 11.98 4.04
N SER A 187 8.44 11.78 4.14
CA SER A 187 7.40 12.76 3.76
C SER A 187 7.28 13.11 2.28
N THR A 188 8.10 12.51 1.42
CA THR A 188 7.89 12.55 -0.02
C THR A 188 7.04 11.34 -0.44
N VAL A 189 6.00 11.63 -1.23
CA VAL A 189 5.12 10.65 -1.83
C VAL A 189 5.34 10.65 -3.33
N HIS A 190 5.65 9.48 -3.85
CA HIS A 190 5.64 9.20 -5.27
C HIS A 190 4.40 8.37 -5.57
N ALA A 191 3.54 8.85 -6.46
CA ALA A 191 2.36 8.10 -6.87
C ALA A 191 2.18 8.14 -8.37
N THR A 192 1.58 7.08 -8.92
CA THR A 192 1.10 7.07 -10.30
C THR A 192 -0.42 6.93 -10.32
N TYR A 193 -1.06 7.56 -11.29
CA TYR A 193 -2.51 7.56 -11.39
C TYR A 193 -3.03 7.51 -12.82
N TRP A 194 -4.24 6.99 -13.01
CA TRP A 194 -4.92 6.94 -14.29
C TRP A 194 -5.78 8.21 -14.48
N PRO A 195 -5.92 8.73 -15.72
CA PRO A 195 -5.30 8.30 -16.97
C PRO A 195 -3.85 8.75 -17.16
N GLY A 196 -3.15 8.03 -18.04
CA GLY A 196 -1.80 8.39 -18.49
C GLY A 196 -0.67 8.00 -17.54
N ALA A 197 -0.93 7.55 -16.31
CA ALA A 197 0.11 7.13 -15.37
C ALA A 197 1.25 8.16 -15.19
N PRO A 198 1.00 9.48 -15.06
CA PRO A 198 2.06 10.38 -14.65
C PRO A 198 2.61 9.98 -13.28
N LEU A 199 3.89 10.23 -13.06
CA LEU A 199 4.50 10.17 -11.75
C LEU A 199 4.35 11.54 -11.08
N VAL A 200 3.53 11.61 -10.04
CA VAL A 200 3.49 12.77 -9.16
C VAL A 200 4.42 12.54 -7.97
N GLU A 201 5.25 13.55 -7.71
CA GLU A 201 6.00 13.74 -6.50
C GLU A 201 5.29 14.83 -5.67
N THR A 202 4.83 14.47 -4.48
CA THR A 202 4.03 15.35 -3.61
C THR A 202 4.43 15.14 -2.15
N GLY A 203 4.04 16.06 -1.28
CA GLY A 203 4.21 15.92 0.17
C GLY A 203 3.13 16.69 0.92
N PRO A 204 3.30 16.89 2.24
CA PRO A 204 2.36 17.65 3.06
C PRO A 204 2.11 19.08 2.56
N ASN A 205 3.10 19.66 1.86
CA ASN A 205 3.04 21.03 1.33
C ASN A 205 2.52 21.10 -0.12
N GLY A 206 2.01 20.00 -0.66
CA GLY A 206 1.49 19.92 -2.02
C GLY A 206 2.45 19.31 -3.03
N ILE A 207 2.11 19.50 -4.31
CA ILE A 207 2.80 18.88 -5.45
C ILE A 207 4.16 19.54 -5.66
N LEU A 208 5.21 18.72 -5.72
CA LEU A 208 6.58 19.14 -5.99
C LEU A 208 6.93 19.01 -7.47
N ARG A 209 6.48 17.93 -8.10
CA ARG A 209 6.77 17.65 -9.52
C ARG A 209 5.78 16.66 -10.11
N ILE A 210 5.55 16.77 -11.42
CA ILE A 210 4.83 15.76 -12.21
C ILE A 210 5.69 15.42 -13.43
N ARG A 211 5.79 14.13 -13.76
CA ARG A 211 6.50 13.63 -14.94
C ARG A 211 5.63 12.64 -15.69
N THR A 212 5.71 12.66 -17.02
CA THR A 212 5.15 11.58 -17.82
C THR A 212 6.07 10.36 -17.74
N LEU A 213 5.51 9.19 -17.43
CA LEU A 213 6.25 7.94 -17.45
C LEU A 213 6.15 7.25 -18.81
N PRO A 214 7.23 6.57 -19.27
CA PRO A 214 7.18 5.72 -20.45
C PRO A 214 6.42 4.40 -20.23
N VAL A 215 6.08 4.08 -18.97
CA VAL A 215 5.35 2.88 -18.55
C VAL A 215 4.01 3.31 -17.95
N SER A 216 2.91 2.76 -18.46
CA SER A 216 1.57 2.94 -17.88
C SER A 216 1.22 1.86 -16.87
N ASP A 217 0.37 2.22 -15.91
CA ASP A 217 -0.27 1.31 -14.95
C ASP A 217 0.65 0.36 -14.15
N PRO A 218 1.79 0.84 -13.61
CA PRO A 218 2.63 0.00 -12.76
C PRO A 218 1.89 -0.40 -11.47
N PHE A 219 2.18 -1.61 -10.98
CA PHE A 219 1.63 -2.14 -9.73
C PHE A 219 2.42 -1.70 -8.49
N GLY A 220 3.71 -1.44 -8.65
CA GLY A 220 4.62 -1.05 -7.57
C GLY A 220 5.67 -0.09 -8.09
N LEU A 221 6.23 0.74 -7.21
CA LEU A 221 7.33 1.63 -7.56
C LEU A 221 8.34 1.77 -6.43
N ALA A 222 9.63 1.84 -6.74
CA ALA A 222 10.68 2.17 -5.78
C ALA A 222 11.58 3.27 -6.33
N THR A 223 12.00 4.20 -5.48
CA THR A 223 12.83 5.34 -5.86
C THR A 223 14.15 5.33 -5.10
N ARG A 224 15.23 5.67 -5.80
CA ARG A 224 16.55 5.89 -5.20
C ARG A 224 17.29 6.96 -6.01
N GLY A 225 17.37 8.16 -5.46
CA GLY A 225 17.95 9.30 -6.17
C GLY A 225 17.20 9.57 -7.48
N ASP A 226 17.93 9.54 -8.59
CA ASP A 226 17.42 9.73 -9.95
C ASP A 226 16.96 8.42 -10.61
N ARG A 227 16.91 7.31 -9.89
CA ARG A 227 16.47 6.01 -10.38
C ARG A 227 15.10 5.64 -9.84
N LEU A 228 14.30 5.03 -10.70
CA LEU A 228 12.98 4.51 -10.39
C LEU A 228 12.88 3.07 -10.91
N LEU A 229 12.44 2.15 -10.04
CA LEU A 229 11.96 0.84 -10.46
C LEU A 229 10.45 0.88 -10.58
N LEU A 230 9.90 0.38 -11.69
CA LEU A 230 8.48 0.15 -11.88
C LEU A 230 8.23 -1.34 -12.00
N LEU A 231 7.32 -1.86 -11.17
CA LEU A 231 6.88 -3.25 -11.23
C LEU A 231 5.60 -3.37 -12.06
N GLY A 232 5.69 -4.14 -13.13
CA GLY A 232 4.69 -4.36 -14.15
C GLY A 232 4.32 -3.09 -14.91
N GLY A 233 3.15 -3.13 -15.53
CA GLY A 233 2.67 -2.06 -16.39
C GLY A 233 2.89 -2.38 -17.87
N ASN A 234 2.65 -1.39 -18.72
CA ASN A 234 2.84 -1.48 -20.17
C ASN A 234 3.69 -0.32 -20.65
N GLU A 235 4.70 -0.62 -21.45
CA GLU A 235 5.44 0.44 -22.12
C GLU A 235 4.62 1.07 -23.22
N ARG A 236 4.58 2.41 -23.23
CA ARG A 236 3.85 3.17 -24.23
C ARG A 236 4.44 2.90 -25.62
N GLY A 237 3.56 2.61 -26.58
CA GLY A 237 3.95 2.31 -27.95
C GLY A 237 4.40 0.86 -28.19
N ILE A 238 4.35 0.00 -27.17
CA ILE A 238 4.57 -1.44 -27.30
C ILE A 238 3.22 -2.15 -27.10
N ASP A 239 2.73 -2.81 -28.14
CA ASP A 239 1.47 -3.56 -28.11
C ASP A 239 1.72 -4.97 -27.54
N THR A 240 1.84 -5.06 -26.22
CA THR A 240 1.95 -6.34 -25.52
C THR A 240 0.94 -6.40 -24.37
N THR A 241 0.53 -7.62 -24.04
CA THR A 241 -0.30 -7.90 -22.87
C THR A 241 0.40 -7.47 -21.57
N LYS A 242 -0.40 -7.03 -20.59
CA LYS A 242 0.07 -6.55 -19.27
C LYS A 242 1.08 -7.50 -18.64
N GLN A 243 2.34 -7.08 -18.57
CA GLN A 243 3.43 -7.91 -18.03
C GLN A 243 3.55 -7.71 -16.52
N VAL A 244 2.77 -8.46 -15.75
CA VAL A 244 2.72 -8.32 -14.28
C VAL A 244 4.06 -8.59 -13.59
N ASN A 245 4.96 -9.35 -14.20
CA ASN A 245 6.25 -9.73 -13.62
C ASN A 245 7.43 -8.93 -14.16
N THR A 246 7.23 -7.98 -15.07
CA THR A 246 8.34 -7.18 -15.61
C THR A 246 8.75 -6.09 -14.63
N VAL A 247 10.05 -5.87 -14.51
CA VAL A 247 10.64 -4.77 -13.74
C VAL A 247 11.30 -3.82 -14.74
N HIS A 248 10.79 -2.60 -14.82
CA HIS A 248 11.37 -1.56 -15.66
C HIS A 248 12.31 -0.70 -14.82
N HIS A 249 13.54 -0.53 -15.30
CA HIS A 249 14.52 0.39 -14.73
C HIS A 249 14.38 1.72 -15.45
N ILE A 250 14.04 2.75 -14.70
CA ILE A 250 13.76 4.09 -15.21
C ILE A 250 14.83 5.05 -14.69
N GLN A 251 15.45 5.78 -15.61
CA GLN A 251 16.30 6.93 -15.31
C GLN A 251 15.45 8.20 -15.35
N LEU A 252 15.49 8.99 -14.28
CA LEU A 252 14.85 10.29 -14.17
C LEU A 252 15.88 11.38 -14.47
N THR A 253 15.55 12.32 -15.35
CA THR A 253 16.43 13.44 -15.70
C THR A 253 15.59 14.70 -15.86
N GLY A 254 15.75 15.69 -14.96
CA GLY A 254 15.03 16.97 -15.06
C GLY A 254 13.52 16.80 -14.94
N ASP A 255 12.80 16.81 -16.06
CA ASP A 255 11.36 16.56 -16.25
C ASP A 255 11.06 15.24 -17.01
N ARG A 256 12.10 14.54 -17.48
CA ARG A 256 11.99 13.32 -18.28
C ARG A 256 12.16 12.05 -17.46
N ALA A 257 11.65 10.96 -18.02
CA ALA A 257 11.82 9.59 -17.55
C ALA A 257 12.05 8.68 -18.76
N ALA A 258 13.07 7.82 -18.71
CA ALA A 258 13.41 6.90 -19.80
C ALA A 258 13.63 5.48 -19.27
N VAL A 259 13.15 4.47 -20.01
CA VAL A 259 13.45 3.07 -19.72
C VAL A 259 14.90 2.80 -20.13
N VAL A 260 15.74 2.41 -19.16
CA VAL A 260 17.16 2.09 -19.38
C VAL A 260 17.47 0.61 -19.22
N GLY A 261 16.51 -0.18 -18.74
CA GLY A 261 16.66 -1.62 -18.56
C GLY A 261 15.36 -2.32 -18.23
N ARG A 262 15.34 -3.63 -18.41
CA ARG A 262 14.20 -4.52 -18.11
C ARG A 262 14.69 -5.80 -17.48
N ASP A 263 13.90 -6.34 -16.58
CA ASP A 263 14.16 -7.58 -15.87
C ASP A 263 12.86 -8.35 -15.67
N ASP A 264 12.93 -9.68 -15.65
CA ASP A 264 11.84 -10.50 -15.13
C ASP A 264 11.95 -10.66 -13.62
N LEU A 265 10.83 -10.49 -12.91
CA LEU A 265 10.73 -10.75 -11.49
C LEU A 265 10.64 -12.26 -11.22
N VAL A 266 11.61 -12.77 -10.47
CA VAL A 266 11.71 -14.19 -10.11
C VAL A 266 11.82 -14.36 -8.59
N PHE A 267 11.38 -15.52 -8.10
CA PHE A 267 11.71 -15.99 -6.75
C PHE A 267 13.20 -16.37 -6.64
N PRO A 268 13.76 -16.55 -5.43
CA PRO A 268 15.17 -16.94 -5.29
C PRO A 268 15.55 -18.25 -5.97
N ASN A 269 14.58 -19.16 -6.15
CA ASN A 269 14.78 -20.42 -6.86
C ASN A 269 14.71 -20.27 -8.40
N GLY A 270 14.55 -19.05 -8.91
CA GLY A 270 14.44 -18.76 -10.35
C GLY A 270 13.02 -18.81 -10.90
N ASP A 271 12.03 -19.27 -10.13
CA ASP A 271 10.66 -19.38 -10.63
C ASP A 271 10.05 -18.00 -10.91
N PRO A 272 9.30 -17.83 -12.02
CA PRO A 272 8.67 -16.56 -12.34
C PRO A 272 7.56 -16.20 -11.34
N VAL A 273 7.54 -14.94 -10.92
CA VAL A 273 6.51 -14.43 -10.01
C VAL A 273 5.27 -14.02 -10.81
N ARG A 274 4.28 -14.92 -10.91
CA ARG A 274 3.08 -14.68 -11.75
C ARG A 274 1.92 -13.99 -11.02
N HIS A 275 1.82 -14.18 -9.70
CA HIS A 275 0.68 -13.68 -8.92
C HIS A 275 1.13 -13.19 -7.55
N TYR A 276 0.83 -11.93 -7.25
CA TYR A 276 1.11 -11.30 -5.97
C TYR A 276 -0.04 -10.38 -5.56
N ALA A 277 -0.21 -10.20 -4.26
CA ALA A 277 -1.11 -9.18 -3.75
C ALA A 277 -0.50 -7.78 -3.97
N ARG A 278 -1.33 -6.74 -3.88
CA ARG A 278 -0.87 -5.36 -4.08
C ARG A 278 0.40 -5.07 -3.26
N PRO A 279 1.47 -4.53 -3.89
CA PRO A 279 2.74 -4.26 -3.20
C PRO A 279 2.60 -3.19 -2.12
N VAL A 280 3.52 -3.23 -1.15
CA VAL A 280 3.79 -2.10 -0.25
C VAL A 280 5.11 -1.47 -0.68
N CYS A 281 5.12 -0.18 -1.00
CA CYS A 281 6.32 0.49 -1.51
C CYS A 281 6.85 1.54 -0.52
N ARG A 282 8.16 1.50 -0.24
CA ARG A 282 8.84 2.37 0.74
C ARG A 282 10.23 2.76 0.24
N GLY A 283 10.42 4.02 -0.11
CA GLY A 283 11.69 4.54 -0.63
C GLY A 283 12.26 3.62 -1.71
N PRO A 284 13.45 3.01 -1.50
CA PRO A 284 14.09 2.15 -2.48
C PRO A 284 13.51 0.72 -2.54
N HIS A 285 12.42 0.39 -1.83
CA HIS A 285 11.93 -0.97 -1.71
C HIS A 285 10.50 -1.16 -2.23
N ILE A 286 10.27 -2.28 -2.92
CA ILE A 286 8.94 -2.83 -3.23
C ILE A 286 8.81 -4.15 -2.47
N PHE A 287 7.87 -4.20 -1.53
CA PHE A 287 7.57 -5.39 -0.74
C PHE A 287 6.39 -6.14 -1.33
N LEU A 288 6.57 -7.45 -1.50
CA LEU A 288 5.60 -8.34 -2.15
C LEU A 288 5.21 -9.49 -1.23
N ARG A 289 3.96 -9.92 -1.40
CA ARG A 289 3.43 -11.15 -0.81
C ARG A 289 2.63 -11.89 -1.88
N THR A 290 2.62 -13.21 -1.84
CA THR A 290 1.83 -14.00 -2.79
C THR A 290 0.35 -13.90 -2.45
N LEU A 291 -0.55 -14.13 -3.42
CA LEU A 291 -2.00 -14.13 -3.14
C LEU A 291 -2.42 -15.23 -2.14
N ARG A 292 -1.62 -16.30 -2.04
CA ARG A 292 -1.92 -17.47 -1.22
C ARG A 292 -1.62 -17.27 0.27
N THR A 293 -0.77 -16.32 0.64
CA THR A 293 -0.39 -16.12 2.05
C THR A 293 -0.10 -14.67 2.39
N LEU A 294 -0.54 -14.24 3.57
CA LEU A 294 -0.16 -12.94 4.14
C LEU A 294 1.05 -13.06 5.09
N ARG A 295 1.54 -14.29 5.31
CA ARG A 295 2.54 -14.60 6.34
C ARG A 295 3.96 -14.23 5.92
N GLN A 296 4.24 -14.21 4.62
CA GLN A 296 5.58 -14.03 4.09
C GLN A 296 5.67 -12.77 3.24
N TRP A 297 6.72 -12.00 3.50
CA TRP A 297 7.11 -10.84 2.72
C TRP A 297 8.42 -11.11 2.00
N TRP A 298 8.46 -10.65 0.77
CA TRP A 298 9.60 -10.61 -0.13
C TRP A 298 9.93 -9.15 -0.44
N VAL A 299 11.17 -8.87 -0.79
CA VAL A 299 11.61 -7.52 -1.15
C VAL A 299 12.35 -7.49 -2.48
N LEU A 300 12.01 -6.50 -3.30
CA LEU A 300 12.77 -5.99 -4.43
C LEU A 300 13.35 -4.62 -4.04
N THR A 301 14.59 -4.32 -4.41
CA THR A 301 15.25 -3.07 -4.01
C THR A 301 15.85 -2.37 -5.21
N ALA A 302 15.60 -1.06 -5.33
CA ALA A 302 16.20 -0.21 -6.34
C ALA A 302 17.74 -0.18 -6.20
N PRO A 303 18.46 -0.44 -7.31
CA PRO A 303 19.93 -0.50 -7.31
C PRO A 303 20.56 0.84 -6.95
#